data_AF-A0A9E4JIE5-F1
#
_entry.id   AF-A0A9E4JIE5-F1
#
_cell.length_a   1.000
_cell.length_b   1.000
_cell.length_c   1.000
_cell.angle_alpha   90.00
_cell.angle_beta   90.00
_cell.angle_gamma   90.00
#
_symmetry.space_group_name_H-M   'P 1'
#
loop_
_entity.id
_entity.type
_entity.pdbx_description
1 polymer ?
#
loop_
_entity_poly.entity_id
_entity_poly.type
_entity_poly.pdbx_seq_one_letter_code
_entity_poly.pdbx_strand_id
1 'polypeptide(L)'
;MKRVFKQTLAAVAMTVLSTLNVASEAIAVEFGKQEVQQERFIAIAVPRNYGYSLVIVEQVSNTTPCWSESGNNPIQVDPLLLNFDFTGICGRATDSNGYSVRMGEQDLALSHTLSVRGTGNEILLVATSRANPQEQPIVIGRTYGLSNGFTKILLEPGWRFTKRTYQDKTLGHIYFTNDISASAYSQSINPSQPDNGSSNNTDNSSSSKIDNGTSNGTSNTTSNRIYNRTSNKTDNSTSNKTDNSTSNKTDNSSSNRTSNGIFGRLFKGILTGNSNRSR
;
A
#
# COMPACT_ATOMS: atom_id res chain seq x y z
N MET A 1 -64.64 -74.09 -16.71
CA MET A 1 -63.46 -74.28 -15.82
C MET A 1 -62.25 -73.57 -16.41
N LYS A 2 -61.76 -72.49 -15.78
CA LYS A 2 -60.33 -72.10 -15.71
C LYS A 2 -60.18 -70.88 -14.81
N ARG A 3 -59.08 -70.87 -14.06
CA ARG A 3 -58.85 -70.20 -12.77
C ARG A 3 -58.39 -68.74 -12.91
N VAL A 4 -58.81 -67.94 -11.93
CA VAL A 4 -58.11 -66.90 -11.15
C VAL A 4 -56.69 -66.50 -11.60
N PHE A 5 -56.41 -65.19 -11.71
CA PHE A 5 -55.25 -64.56 -11.08
C PHE A 5 -55.51 -63.05 -10.84
N LYS A 6 -55.45 -62.64 -9.56
CA LYS A 6 -55.46 -61.24 -9.12
C LYS A 6 -54.06 -60.68 -9.29
N GLN A 7 -53.92 -59.46 -9.81
CA GLN A 7 -52.70 -58.67 -9.69
C GLN A 7 -53.05 -57.31 -9.11
N THR A 8 -52.64 -57.11 -7.86
CA THR A 8 -52.64 -55.84 -7.14
C THR A 8 -51.46 -54.98 -7.63
N LEU A 9 -51.75 -53.83 -8.22
CA LEU A 9 -50.76 -52.78 -8.45
C LEU A 9 -50.78 -51.82 -7.26
N ALA A 10 -49.73 -51.88 -6.43
CA ALA A 10 -49.43 -50.85 -5.45
C ALA A 10 -48.71 -49.70 -6.17
N ALA A 11 -49.37 -48.55 -6.30
CA ALA A 11 -48.74 -47.33 -6.81
C ALA A 11 -47.96 -46.64 -5.69
N VAL A 12 -46.63 -46.70 -5.76
CA VAL A 12 -45.73 -45.94 -4.89
C VAL A 12 -45.65 -44.51 -5.42
N ALA A 13 -46.30 -43.56 -4.75
CA ALA A 13 -46.12 -42.14 -5.01
C ALA A 13 -44.79 -41.67 -4.39
N MET A 14 -43.76 -41.50 -5.21
CA MET A 14 -42.52 -40.83 -4.78
C MET A 14 -42.76 -39.31 -4.75
N THR A 15 -42.89 -38.74 -3.55
CA THR A 15 -42.80 -37.30 -3.34
C THR A 15 -41.35 -36.85 -3.53
N VAL A 16 -41.08 -36.19 -4.66
CA VAL A 16 -39.80 -35.50 -4.90
C VAL A 16 -39.77 -34.25 -4.02
N LEU A 17 -38.96 -34.30 -2.96
CA LEU A 17 -38.70 -33.17 -2.09
C LEU A 17 -37.61 -32.31 -2.75
N SER A 18 -38.01 -31.32 -3.55
CA SER A 18 -37.10 -30.35 -4.15
C SER A 18 -36.50 -29.47 -3.06
N THR A 19 -35.25 -29.72 -2.68
CA THR A 19 -34.50 -28.80 -1.81
C THR A 19 -34.17 -27.53 -2.59
N LEU A 20 -34.80 -26.42 -2.23
CA LEU A 20 -34.40 -25.10 -2.71
C LEU A 20 -33.01 -24.80 -2.12
N ASN A 21 -31.97 -24.95 -2.93
CA ASN A 21 -30.66 -24.43 -2.62
C ASN A 21 -30.74 -22.90 -2.69
N VAL A 22 -31.04 -22.25 -1.57
CA VAL A 22 -30.86 -20.81 -1.43
C VAL A 22 -29.35 -20.55 -1.38
N ALA A 23 -28.75 -20.30 -2.53
CA ALA A 23 -27.38 -19.81 -2.59
C ALA A 23 -27.35 -18.47 -1.85
N SER A 24 -26.69 -18.43 -0.69
CA SER A 24 -26.38 -17.16 -0.03
C SER A 24 -25.34 -16.45 -0.89
N GLU A 25 -25.74 -15.36 -1.54
CA GLU A 25 -24.80 -14.46 -2.19
C GLU A 25 -23.90 -13.84 -1.11
N ALA A 26 -22.59 -13.98 -1.29
CA ALA A 26 -21.65 -13.31 -0.39
C ALA A 26 -21.73 -11.80 -0.64
N ILE A 27 -22.13 -11.04 0.38
CA ILE A 27 -22.06 -9.57 0.34
C ILE A 27 -20.57 -9.20 0.41
N ALA A 28 -20.00 -8.81 -0.73
CA ALA A 28 -18.66 -8.25 -0.77
C ALA A 28 -18.68 -6.89 -0.04
N VAL A 29 -17.90 -6.75 1.02
CA VAL A 29 -17.73 -5.47 1.70
C VAL A 29 -16.93 -4.55 0.79
N GLU A 30 -17.58 -3.51 0.28
CA GLU A 30 -16.92 -2.50 -0.53
C GLU A 30 -16.24 -1.46 0.38
N PHE A 31 -14.92 -1.39 0.27
CA PHE A 31 -14.11 -0.37 0.92
C PHE A 31 -13.72 0.71 -0.08
N GLY A 32 -14.01 1.96 0.29
CA GLY A 32 -13.57 3.13 -0.44
C GLY A 32 -12.18 3.60 -0.02
N LYS A 33 -11.74 4.71 -0.61
CA LYS A 33 -10.54 5.45 -0.22
C LYS A 33 -10.85 6.93 -0.09
N GLN A 34 -10.06 7.62 0.72
CA GLN A 34 -10.07 9.07 0.84
C GLN A 34 -8.64 9.61 0.77
N GLU A 35 -8.47 10.69 0.00
CA GLU A 35 -7.19 11.40 -0.11
C GLU A 35 -6.73 11.98 1.23
N VAL A 36 -5.41 12.01 1.43
CA VAL A 36 -4.79 12.55 2.63
C VAL A 36 -3.68 13.54 2.29
N GLN A 37 -3.35 14.38 3.28
CA GLN A 37 -2.20 15.28 3.26
C GLN A 37 -0.90 14.47 3.31
N GLN A 38 -0.18 14.42 2.19
CA GLN A 38 0.96 13.50 2.01
C GLN A 38 2.11 13.80 2.97
N GLU A 39 2.32 15.07 3.31
CA GLU A 39 3.37 15.50 4.25
C GLU A 39 3.13 15.03 5.69
N ARG A 40 1.90 14.57 6.01
CA ARG A 40 1.58 13.97 7.31
C ARG A 40 1.91 12.48 7.36
N PHE A 41 2.43 11.87 6.31
CA PHE A 41 2.74 10.45 6.26
C PHE A 41 4.17 10.19 5.82
N ILE A 42 4.80 9.19 6.42
CA ILE A 42 6.07 8.64 5.95
C ILE A 42 6.04 7.12 5.93
N ALA A 43 6.65 6.53 4.90
CA ALA A 43 6.97 5.10 4.86
C ALA A 43 8.42 4.91 5.29
N ILE A 44 8.66 3.95 6.17
CA ILE A 44 9.95 3.71 6.81
C ILE A 44 10.35 2.25 6.59
N ALA A 45 11.55 2.06 6.04
CA ALA A 45 12.25 0.79 6.08
C ALA A 45 12.93 0.64 7.45
N VAL A 46 12.47 -0.36 8.21
CA VAL A 46 12.97 -0.69 9.55
C VAL A 46 13.84 -1.95 9.44
N PRO A 47 15.16 -1.89 9.69
CA PRO A 47 16.04 -3.05 9.66
C PRO A 47 15.59 -4.14 10.65
N ARG A 48 15.72 -5.40 10.22
CA ARG A 48 15.49 -6.60 11.03
C ARG A 48 16.69 -7.52 10.92
N ASN A 49 16.73 -8.59 11.72
CA ASN A 49 17.78 -9.62 11.62
C ASN A 49 17.89 -10.20 10.20
N TYR A 50 16.76 -10.30 9.49
CA TYR A 50 16.68 -10.79 8.12
C TYR A 50 15.85 -9.80 7.28
N GLY A 51 16.53 -8.84 6.66
CA GLY A 51 15.91 -7.85 5.77
C GLY A 51 15.27 -6.68 6.51
N TYR A 52 14.09 -6.26 6.05
CA TYR A 52 13.43 -5.04 6.49
C TYR A 52 11.93 -5.25 6.71
N SER A 53 11.35 -4.52 7.66
CA SER A 53 9.90 -4.37 7.81
C SER A 53 9.46 -2.98 7.39
N LEU A 54 8.22 -2.85 6.91
CA LEU A 54 7.59 -1.56 6.65
C LEU A 54 6.92 -1.02 7.91
N VAL A 55 7.11 0.27 8.18
CA VAL A 55 6.28 1.03 9.11
C VAL A 55 5.80 2.29 8.42
N ILE A 56 4.53 2.61 8.53
CA ILE A 56 3.98 3.92 8.15
C ILE A 56 3.68 4.70 9.43
N VAL A 57 4.13 5.95 9.48
CA VAL A 57 3.81 6.88 10.57
C VAL A 57 2.94 8.00 10.00
N GLU A 58 1.88 8.34 10.74
CA GLU A 58 0.97 9.45 10.45
C GLU A 58 1.13 10.52 11.53
N GLN A 59 1.31 11.78 11.14
CA GLN A 59 1.17 12.94 12.03
C GLN A 59 -0.33 13.27 12.13
N VAL A 60 -0.97 12.95 13.26
CA VAL A 60 -2.42 13.16 13.45
C VAL A 60 -2.71 14.58 13.95
N SER A 61 -1.91 15.09 14.89
CA SER A 61 -1.96 16.48 15.37
C SER A 61 -0.58 17.14 15.30
N ASN A 62 -0.50 18.47 15.39
CA ASN A 62 0.78 19.20 15.28
C ASN A 62 1.42 19.51 16.65
N THR A 63 0.93 18.89 17.73
CA THR A 63 1.39 19.15 19.10
C THR A 63 2.86 18.77 19.30
N THR A 64 3.25 17.59 18.81
CA THR A 64 4.60 17.06 18.90
C THR A 64 4.95 16.33 17.61
N PRO A 65 6.10 16.58 16.98
CA PRO A 65 6.53 15.83 15.81
C PRO A 65 6.65 14.33 16.10
N CYS A 66 6.09 13.51 15.21
CA CYS A 66 6.11 12.06 15.34
C CYS A 66 7.44 11.44 14.85
N TRP A 67 8.18 12.17 14.00
CA TRP A 67 9.50 11.79 13.51
C TRP A 67 10.34 13.03 13.20
N SER A 68 11.64 12.82 12.95
CA SER A 68 12.52 13.78 12.28
C SER A 68 13.33 13.11 11.18
N GLU A 69 13.86 13.89 10.24
CA GLU A 69 14.58 13.42 9.06
C GLU A 69 15.98 14.05 8.99
N SER A 70 16.96 13.27 8.53
CA SER A 70 18.32 13.76 8.30
C SER A 70 18.98 13.04 7.12
N GLY A 71 19.94 13.70 6.46
CA GLY A 71 20.56 13.19 5.26
C GLY A 71 19.66 13.30 4.02
N ASN A 72 20.15 12.75 2.90
CA ASN A 72 19.51 12.94 1.59
C ASN A 72 19.38 11.64 0.79
N ASN A 73 20.41 10.77 0.75
CA ASN A 73 20.41 9.50 0.02
C ASN A 73 21.34 8.49 0.73
N PRO A 74 20.83 7.65 1.64
CA PRO A 74 19.43 7.58 2.07
C PRO A 74 19.06 8.64 3.12
N ILE A 75 17.77 8.98 3.21
CA ILE A 75 17.24 9.82 4.29
C ILE A 75 17.03 8.96 5.54
N GLN A 76 17.72 9.29 6.62
CA GLN A 76 17.55 8.67 7.94
C GLN A 76 16.33 9.25 8.65
N VAL A 77 15.60 8.40 9.37
CA VAL A 77 14.42 8.76 10.15
C VAL A 77 14.68 8.49 11.63
N ASP A 78 14.44 9.48 12.48
CA ASP A 78 14.38 9.30 13.93
C ASP A 78 12.91 9.28 14.39
N PRO A 79 12.39 8.17 14.94
CA PRO A 79 10.98 8.01 15.30
C PRO A 79 10.72 8.56 16.70
N LEU A 80 10.52 9.88 16.76
CA LEU A 80 10.28 10.63 17.99
C LEU A 80 9.06 10.13 18.79
N LEU A 81 8.06 9.53 18.13
CA LEU A 81 6.87 8.94 18.76
C LEU A 81 7.17 7.89 19.84
N LEU A 82 8.39 7.36 19.91
CA LEU A 82 8.80 6.40 20.94
C LEU A 82 9.09 7.06 22.30
N ASN A 83 9.14 8.39 22.35
CA ASN A 83 9.61 9.15 23.51
C ASN A 83 8.48 9.80 24.33
N PHE A 84 7.22 9.62 23.93
CA PHE A 84 6.06 10.22 24.59
C PHE A 84 4.78 9.40 24.37
N ASP A 85 3.70 9.74 25.09
CA ASP A 85 2.37 9.18 24.80
C ASP A 85 1.84 9.75 23.49
N PHE A 86 1.95 8.97 22.42
CA PHE A 86 1.58 9.38 21.08
C PHE A 86 0.06 9.36 20.82
N THR A 87 -0.77 9.02 21.80
CA THR A 87 -2.23 8.90 21.65
C THR A 87 -2.86 10.21 21.15
N GLY A 88 -3.52 10.17 19.99
CA GLY A 88 -4.12 11.35 19.35
C GLY A 88 -3.12 12.32 18.71
N ILE A 89 -1.83 11.97 18.72
CA ILE A 89 -0.74 12.77 18.15
C ILE A 89 -0.15 12.08 16.93
N CYS A 90 0.12 10.77 17.03
CA CYS A 90 0.68 9.97 15.95
C CYS A 90 -0.21 8.75 15.65
N GLY A 91 -0.31 8.40 14.38
CA GLY A 91 -0.78 7.10 13.91
C GLY A 91 0.42 6.22 13.53
N ARG A 92 0.27 4.91 13.66
CA ARG A 92 1.32 3.96 13.29
C ARG A 92 0.70 2.69 12.70
N ALA A 93 1.13 2.32 11.49
CA ALA A 93 0.81 1.05 10.86
C ALA A 93 2.09 0.21 10.70
N THR A 94 2.12 -0.99 11.28
CA THR A 94 3.34 -1.82 11.40
C THR A 94 3.25 -3.18 10.71
N ASP A 95 2.09 -3.52 10.17
CA ASP A 95 1.82 -4.81 9.54
C ASP A 95 0.76 -4.68 8.44
N SER A 96 0.47 -5.80 7.79
CA SER A 96 -0.50 -5.91 6.69
C SER A 96 -1.94 -5.59 7.08
N ASN A 97 -2.30 -5.53 8.36
CA ASN A 97 -3.62 -5.06 8.79
C ASN A 97 -3.72 -3.54 8.75
N GLY A 98 -2.58 -2.84 8.92
CA GLY A 98 -2.51 -1.38 8.90
C GLY A 98 -2.30 -0.78 7.52
N TYR A 99 -1.84 -1.55 6.53
CA TYR A 99 -1.63 -1.05 5.18
C TYR A 99 -1.78 -2.10 4.08
N SER A 100 -2.12 -1.64 2.87
CA SER A 100 -2.08 -2.45 1.64
C SER A 100 -1.82 -1.58 0.41
N VAL A 101 -1.87 -2.20 -0.77
CA VAL A 101 -1.70 -1.52 -2.06
C VAL A 101 -3.06 -1.44 -2.74
N ARG A 102 -3.41 -0.29 -3.29
CA ARG A 102 -4.62 -0.09 -4.09
C ARG A 102 -4.26 0.50 -5.46
N MET A 103 -4.61 -0.19 -6.53
CA MET A 103 -4.27 0.20 -7.90
C MET A 103 -5.50 0.19 -8.79
N GLY A 104 -5.77 1.27 -9.53
CA GLY A 104 -6.92 1.35 -10.44
C GLY A 104 -8.25 0.96 -9.75
N GLU A 105 -8.50 1.52 -8.56
CA GLU A 105 -9.63 1.19 -7.68
C GLU A 105 -9.69 -0.23 -7.10
N GLN A 106 -8.70 -1.09 -7.35
CA GLN A 106 -8.65 -2.44 -6.79
C GLN A 106 -7.73 -2.51 -5.56
N ASP A 107 -8.24 -3.02 -4.44
CA ASP A 107 -7.41 -3.39 -3.28
C ASP A 107 -6.66 -4.69 -3.58
N LEU A 108 -5.33 -4.64 -3.51
CA LEU A 108 -4.45 -5.74 -3.87
C LEU A 108 -4.00 -6.58 -2.66
N ALA A 109 -4.55 -6.34 -1.46
CA ALA A 109 -4.16 -7.04 -0.23
C ALA A 109 -4.16 -8.59 -0.37
N LEU A 110 -5.13 -9.12 -1.13
CA LEU A 110 -5.30 -10.56 -1.33
C LEU A 110 -4.55 -11.10 -2.56
N SER A 111 -4.25 -10.27 -3.55
CA SER A 111 -3.62 -10.70 -4.81
C SER A 111 -2.11 -10.49 -4.82
N HIS A 112 -1.60 -9.56 -4.00
CA HIS A 112 -0.19 -9.20 -3.95
C HIS A 112 0.37 -9.31 -2.53
N THR A 113 1.67 -9.57 -2.47
CA THR A 113 2.47 -9.48 -1.25
C THR A 113 3.25 -8.18 -1.27
N LEU A 114 2.94 -7.27 -0.35
CA LEU A 114 3.71 -6.06 -0.11
C LEU A 114 4.94 -6.38 0.74
N SER A 115 6.12 -5.98 0.28
CA SER A 115 7.38 -6.30 0.96
C SER A 115 8.42 -5.20 0.81
N VAL A 116 9.29 -5.07 1.81
CA VAL A 116 10.46 -4.19 1.77
C VAL A 116 11.69 -5.07 1.60
N ARG A 117 12.44 -4.85 0.51
CA ARG A 117 13.57 -5.71 0.13
C ARG A 117 14.82 -4.87 -0.05
N GLY A 118 15.93 -5.32 0.53
CA GLY A 118 17.24 -4.79 0.17
C GLY A 118 17.64 -5.30 -1.22
N THR A 119 17.96 -4.40 -2.11
CA THR A 119 18.75 -4.65 -3.32
C THR A 119 20.18 -4.21 -3.04
N GLY A 120 21.17 -4.64 -3.83
CA GLY A 120 22.59 -4.48 -3.49
C GLY A 120 23.03 -3.08 -3.02
N ASN A 121 22.34 -2.01 -3.45
CA ASN A 121 22.71 -0.63 -3.15
C ASN A 121 21.57 0.21 -2.52
N GLU A 122 20.37 -0.33 -2.34
CA GLU A 122 19.24 0.41 -1.79
C GLU A 122 18.17 -0.53 -1.22
N ILE A 123 17.15 0.04 -0.61
CA ILE A 123 15.97 -0.67 -0.13
C ILE A 123 14.77 -0.26 -0.99
N LEU A 124 14.03 -1.23 -1.51
CA LEU A 124 12.82 -1.06 -2.31
C LEU A 124 11.58 -1.49 -1.53
N LEU A 125 10.49 -0.74 -1.69
CA LEU A 125 9.14 -1.16 -1.36
C LEU A 125 8.47 -1.68 -2.63
N VAL A 126 8.08 -2.95 -2.63
CA VAL A 126 7.53 -3.62 -3.81
C VAL A 126 6.29 -4.44 -3.50
N ALA A 127 5.38 -4.50 -4.47
CA ALA A 127 4.29 -5.48 -4.50
C ALA A 127 4.61 -6.59 -5.50
N THR A 128 4.47 -7.84 -5.08
CA THR A 128 4.68 -9.01 -5.93
C THR A 128 3.41 -9.84 -6.02
N SER A 129 3.05 -10.23 -7.25
CA SER A 129 1.89 -11.10 -7.49
C SER A 129 2.03 -12.41 -6.73
N ARG A 130 0.98 -12.78 -5.98
CA ARG A 130 0.91 -14.09 -5.30
C ARG A 130 0.65 -15.21 -6.30
N ALA A 131 -0.09 -14.92 -7.36
CA ALA A 131 -0.41 -15.88 -8.41
C ALA A 131 0.79 -16.19 -9.31
N ASN A 132 1.62 -15.18 -9.59
CA ASN A 132 2.84 -15.33 -10.38
C ASN A 132 4.04 -14.64 -9.72
N PRO A 133 4.74 -15.30 -8.79
CA PRO A 133 5.88 -14.72 -8.09
C PRO A 133 7.10 -14.42 -8.97
N GLN A 134 7.14 -14.92 -10.22
CA GLN A 134 8.20 -14.66 -11.19
C GLN A 134 7.94 -13.37 -12.01
N GLU A 135 6.73 -12.82 -11.93
CA GLU A 135 6.42 -11.53 -12.54
C GLU A 135 7.28 -10.42 -11.93
N GLN A 136 7.65 -9.44 -12.75
CA GLN A 136 8.42 -8.28 -12.30
C GLN A 136 7.67 -7.56 -11.17
N PRO A 137 8.30 -7.34 -10.00
CA PRO A 137 7.64 -6.64 -8.90
C PRO A 137 7.26 -5.21 -9.27
N ILE A 138 6.10 -4.77 -8.81
CA ILE A 138 5.66 -3.38 -8.90
C ILE A 138 6.44 -2.58 -7.87
N VAL A 139 7.25 -1.62 -8.32
CA VAL A 139 8.03 -0.74 -7.45
C VAL A 139 7.16 0.43 -7.01
N ILE A 140 6.96 0.55 -5.70
CA ILE A 140 6.10 1.57 -5.07
C ILE A 140 6.96 2.72 -4.53
N GLY A 141 8.16 2.41 -4.06
CA GLY A 141 9.07 3.39 -3.49
C GLY A 141 10.46 2.82 -3.23
N ARG A 142 11.39 3.72 -2.94
CA ARG A 142 12.82 3.42 -2.79
C ARG A 142 13.52 4.39 -1.84
N THR A 143 14.68 3.98 -1.37
CA THR A 143 15.46 4.72 -0.36
C THR A 143 16.71 5.39 -0.92
N TYR A 144 17.10 5.07 -2.17
CA TYR A 144 18.31 5.57 -2.85
C TYR A 144 19.61 5.38 -2.05
N GLY A 145 19.65 4.36 -1.19
CA GLY A 145 20.84 4.01 -0.43
C GLY A 145 20.53 3.00 0.66
N LEU A 146 21.58 2.40 1.21
CA LEU A 146 21.49 1.54 2.38
C LEU A 146 21.84 2.30 3.65
N SER A 147 21.18 1.96 4.74
CA SER A 147 21.57 2.37 6.08
C SER A 147 21.25 1.29 7.09
N ASN A 148 22.03 1.28 8.17
CA ASN A 148 21.82 0.42 9.33
C ASN A 148 20.71 0.95 10.25
N GLY A 149 20.20 2.16 10.01
CA GLY A 149 19.13 2.81 10.76
C GLY A 149 17.79 2.79 10.03
N PHE A 150 16.80 3.45 10.63
CA PHE A 150 15.49 3.64 10.00
C PHE A 150 15.62 4.59 8.84
N THR A 151 15.07 4.17 7.70
CA THR A 151 15.32 4.84 6.43
C THR A 151 14.00 5.19 5.76
N LYS A 152 13.84 6.43 5.32
CA LYS A 152 12.63 6.87 4.62
C LYS A 152 12.56 6.24 3.23
N ILE A 153 11.42 5.63 2.93
CA ILE A 153 11.06 5.17 1.59
C ILE A 153 10.37 6.34 0.89
N LEU A 154 10.98 6.85 -0.18
CA LEU A 154 10.39 7.83 -1.07
C LEU A 154 9.50 7.11 -2.08
N LEU A 155 8.25 7.55 -2.20
CA LEU A 155 7.31 6.97 -3.16
C LEU A 155 7.71 7.32 -4.59
N GLU A 156 7.57 6.35 -5.49
CA GLU A 156 7.77 6.57 -6.93
C GLU A 156 6.67 7.49 -7.49
N PRO A 157 6.91 8.17 -8.62
CA PRO A 157 5.91 9.02 -9.25
C PRO A 157 4.57 8.31 -9.47
N GLY A 158 3.47 9.01 -9.18
CA GLY A 158 2.10 8.47 -9.27
C GLY A 158 1.63 7.69 -8.04
N TRP A 159 2.54 7.36 -7.10
CA TRP A 159 2.18 6.77 -5.83
C TRP A 159 1.91 7.81 -4.76
N ARG A 160 0.89 7.58 -3.95
CA ARG A 160 0.51 8.43 -2.81
C ARG A 160 -0.16 7.62 -1.70
N PHE A 161 -0.20 8.17 -0.50
CA PHE A 161 -1.01 7.62 0.59
C PHE A 161 -2.49 7.99 0.42
N THR A 162 -3.39 7.07 0.73
CA THR A 162 -4.82 7.35 0.99
C THR A 162 -5.26 6.55 2.22
N LYS A 163 -6.43 6.87 2.79
CA LYS A 163 -7.01 6.08 3.90
C LYS A 163 -8.25 5.34 3.44
N ARG A 164 -8.40 4.11 3.93
CA ARG A 164 -9.59 3.28 3.70
C ARG A 164 -10.82 3.96 4.30
N THR A 165 -11.93 3.88 3.60
CA THR A 165 -13.24 4.33 4.09
C THR A 165 -14.27 3.20 4.06
N TYR A 166 -15.23 3.24 4.97
CA TYR A 166 -16.39 2.38 4.99
C TYR A 166 -17.60 3.18 5.47
N GLN A 167 -18.66 3.24 4.65
CA GLN A 167 -19.88 4.01 4.98
C GLN A 167 -19.55 5.44 5.47
N ASP A 168 -18.77 6.17 4.67
CA ASP A 168 -18.29 7.55 4.95
C ASP A 168 -17.39 7.74 6.17
N LYS A 169 -17.04 6.65 6.88
CA LYS A 169 -16.08 6.70 7.99
C LYS A 169 -14.67 6.39 7.49
N THR A 170 -13.73 7.28 7.77
CA THR A 170 -12.30 7.02 7.59
C THR A 170 -11.80 6.02 8.62
N LEU A 171 -11.15 4.96 8.17
CA LEU A 171 -10.57 3.92 9.01
C LEU A 171 -9.06 4.15 9.19
N GLY A 172 -8.44 3.35 10.06
CA GLY A 172 -6.99 3.39 10.32
C GLY A 172 -6.11 2.75 9.24
N HIS A 173 -6.70 2.05 8.27
CA HIS A 173 -5.95 1.35 7.22
C HIS A 173 -5.48 2.33 6.13
N ILE A 174 -4.20 2.22 5.76
CA ILE A 174 -3.53 3.13 4.82
C ILE A 174 -3.24 2.39 3.51
N TYR A 175 -3.56 3.02 2.38
CA TYR A 175 -3.23 2.49 1.07
C TYR A 175 -2.03 3.21 0.48
N PHE A 176 -1.10 2.44 -0.11
CA PHE A 176 -0.29 2.94 -1.21
C PHE A 176 -1.16 2.92 -2.46
N THR A 177 -1.49 4.09 -2.98
CA THR A 177 -2.45 4.26 -4.06
C THR A 177 -1.76 4.67 -5.35
N ASN A 178 -2.13 4.01 -6.44
CA ASN A 178 -1.84 4.45 -7.81
C ASN A 178 -3.12 4.34 -8.65
N ASP A 179 -3.38 5.30 -9.54
CA ASP A 179 -4.61 5.30 -10.35
C ASP A 179 -4.48 4.39 -11.60
N ILE A 180 -3.26 3.96 -11.95
CA ILE A 180 -3.01 2.95 -12.97
C ILE A 180 -3.31 1.57 -12.39
N SER A 181 -4.06 0.75 -13.12
CA SER A 181 -4.33 -0.63 -12.71
C SER A 181 -3.06 -1.48 -12.72
N ALA A 182 -3.00 -2.52 -11.88
CA ALA A 182 -1.84 -3.42 -11.83
C ALA A 182 -1.54 -4.05 -13.20
N SER A 183 -2.57 -4.42 -13.97
CA SER A 183 -2.42 -4.97 -15.32
C SER A 183 -1.81 -3.97 -16.30
N ALA A 184 -2.29 -2.72 -16.31
CA ALA A 184 -1.76 -1.67 -17.16
C ALA A 184 -0.31 -1.31 -16.78
N TYR A 185 0.00 -1.32 -15.48
CA TYR A 185 1.37 -1.14 -14.99
C TYR A 185 2.29 -2.24 -15.51
N SER A 186 1.91 -3.52 -15.36
CA SER A 186 2.69 -4.66 -15.86
C SER A 186 2.91 -4.61 -17.38
N GLN A 187 1.92 -4.15 -18.16
CA GLN A 187 2.05 -3.95 -19.60
C GLN A 187 3.03 -2.80 -19.97
N SER A 188 3.10 -1.75 -19.14
CA SER A 188 4.00 -0.61 -19.39
C SER A 188 5.48 -0.93 -19.16
N ILE A 189 5.78 -1.83 -18.23
CA ILE A 189 7.15 -2.25 -17.90
C ILE A 189 7.64 -3.43 -18.75
N ASN A 190 6.71 -4.12 -19.43
CA ASN A 190 7.00 -5.29 -20.27
C ASN A 190 6.27 -5.12 -21.62
N PRO A 191 6.82 -4.32 -22.56
CA PRO A 191 6.25 -4.18 -23.90
C PRO A 191 6.54 -5.44 -24.72
N SER A 192 5.81 -6.53 -24.47
CA SER A 192 5.72 -7.63 -25.41
C SER A 192 4.78 -7.26 -26.56
N GLN A 193 5.29 -7.45 -27.79
CA GLN A 193 4.75 -7.19 -29.14
C GLN A 193 3.22 -7.25 -29.37
N PRO A 194 2.71 -6.55 -30.41
CA PRO A 194 1.29 -6.47 -30.71
C PRO A 194 0.73 -7.80 -31.20
N ASP A 195 -0.47 -8.16 -30.70
CA ASP A 195 -1.34 -9.13 -31.34
C ASP A 195 -1.68 -8.64 -32.75
N ASN A 196 -1.26 -9.41 -33.75
CA ASN A 196 -1.60 -9.17 -35.15
C ASN A 196 -3.05 -9.62 -35.40
N GLY A 197 -4.00 -8.74 -35.08
CA GLY A 197 -5.39 -8.83 -35.48
C GLY A 197 -5.71 -7.82 -36.59
N SER A 198 -5.86 -8.33 -37.81
CA SER A 198 -6.22 -7.62 -39.04
C SER A 198 -7.32 -6.55 -38.88
N SER A 199 -7.04 -5.30 -39.28
CA SER A 199 -7.97 -4.46 -40.05
C SER A 199 -7.22 -3.32 -40.75
N ASN A 200 -7.58 -3.12 -42.01
CA ASN A 200 -6.96 -2.28 -43.01
C ASN A 200 -7.19 -0.76 -42.83
N ASN A 201 -6.39 -0.01 -43.60
CA ASN A 201 -6.63 1.30 -44.23
C ASN A 201 -6.20 2.56 -43.43
N THR A 202 -5.07 3.19 -43.80
CA THR A 202 -4.99 4.23 -44.86
C THR A 202 -3.62 4.92 -44.76
N ASP A 203 -2.91 5.02 -45.87
CA ASP A 203 -1.64 5.74 -46.01
C ASP A 203 -1.77 7.26 -45.92
N ASN A 204 -0.61 7.88 -45.62
CA ASN A 204 -0.15 9.24 -45.97
C ASN A 204 -0.56 10.46 -45.13
N SER A 205 0.36 10.87 -44.23
CA SER A 205 1.20 12.06 -44.51
C SER A 205 2.23 12.36 -43.41
N SER A 206 3.51 12.29 -43.80
CA SER A 206 4.57 13.29 -43.54
C SER A 206 4.86 13.79 -42.12
N SER A 207 6.11 13.53 -41.70
CA SER A 207 6.94 14.27 -40.73
C SER A 207 6.84 13.93 -39.23
N SER A 208 7.69 13.02 -38.78
CA SER A 208 8.87 13.39 -37.96
C SER A 208 9.62 12.11 -37.58
N LYS A 209 10.71 11.86 -38.31
CA LYS A 209 11.75 10.94 -37.86
C LYS A 209 12.35 11.51 -36.57
N ILE A 210 12.36 10.69 -35.53
CA ILE A 210 13.45 10.51 -34.58
C ILE A 210 13.97 11.83 -33.96
N ASP A 211 13.42 12.21 -32.81
CA ASP A 211 14.15 12.89 -31.73
C ASP A 211 13.29 12.88 -30.45
N ASN A 212 13.36 11.81 -29.65
CA ASN A 212 12.81 11.85 -28.28
C ASN A 212 13.55 10.95 -27.27
N GLY A 213 14.82 10.61 -27.56
CA GLY A 213 15.68 9.87 -26.64
C GLY A 213 16.46 10.73 -25.64
N THR A 214 16.56 12.05 -25.87
CA THR A 214 17.52 12.89 -25.12
C THR A 214 16.90 14.11 -24.42
N SER A 215 15.58 14.36 -24.55
CA SER A 215 14.93 15.50 -23.88
C SER A 215 14.22 15.16 -22.56
N ASN A 216 13.84 13.90 -22.34
CA ASN A 216 13.07 13.51 -21.14
C ASN A 216 13.89 13.32 -19.86
N GLY A 217 15.22 13.17 -19.94
CA GLY A 217 16.08 13.13 -18.75
C GLY A 217 16.26 14.49 -18.08
N THR A 218 16.35 15.56 -18.88
CA THR A 218 16.70 16.90 -18.40
C THR A 218 15.47 17.73 -18.03
N SER A 219 14.34 17.54 -18.73
CA SER A 219 13.08 18.22 -18.41
C SER A 219 12.42 17.67 -17.14
N ASN A 220 12.48 16.35 -16.88
CA ASN A 220 11.83 15.75 -15.70
C ASN A 220 12.56 16.07 -14.40
N THR A 221 13.89 16.21 -14.44
CA THR A 221 14.69 16.62 -13.28
C THR A 221 14.45 18.09 -12.92
N THR A 222 14.23 18.94 -13.92
CA THR A 222 14.01 20.39 -13.74
C THR A 222 12.55 20.69 -13.35
N SER A 223 11.58 20.00 -13.96
CA SER A 223 10.16 20.10 -13.61
C SER A 223 9.89 19.59 -12.18
N ASN A 224 10.52 18.50 -11.72
CA ASN A 224 10.39 18.04 -10.33
C ASN A 224 10.94 19.06 -9.30
N ARG A 225 11.97 19.83 -9.66
CA ARG A 225 12.54 20.87 -8.78
C ARG A 225 11.66 22.12 -8.70
N ILE A 226 11.00 22.48 -9.80
CA ILE A 226 10.18 23.70 -9.90
C ILE A 226 8.76 23.44 -9.41
N TYR A 227 8.15 22.30 -9.74
CA TYR A 227 6.77 21.96 -9.34
C TYR A 227 6.65 21.82 -7.81
N ASN A 228 7.58 21.09 -7.18
CA ASN A 228 7.61 20.93 -5.71
C ASN A 228 7.92 22.24 -4.95
N ARG A 229 8.55 23.23 -5.60
CA ARG A 229 8.88 24.53 -4.98
C ARG A 229 7.74 25.55 -5.14
N THR A 230 6.90 25.41 -6.17
CA THR A 230 5.91 26.43 -6.55
C THR A 230 4.49 26.08 -6.10
N SER A 231 4.08 24.80 -6.09
CA SER A 231 2.74 24.42 -5.56
C SER A 231 2.69 24.43 -4.03
N ASN A 232 3.76 24.02 -3.36
CA ASN A 232 3.85 24.02 -1.88
C ASN A 232 3.76 25.41 -1.23
N LYS A 233 3.93 26.50 -2.00
CA LYS A 233 3.83 27.87 -1.48
C LYS A 233 2.45 28.51 -1.69
N THR A 234 1.63 28.01 -2.62
CA THR A 234 0.47 28.80 -3.10
C THR A 234 -0.89 28.16 -2.77
N ASP A 235 -0.97 26.84 -2.57
CA ASP A 235 -2.26 26.18 -2.31
C ASP A 235 -2.53 25.89 -0.81
N ASN A 236 -1.48 25.92 0.02
CA ASN A 236 -1.56 25.50 1.43
C ASN A 236 -1.99 26.61 2.41
N SER A 237 -2.34 27.81 1.93
CA SER A 237 -2.75 28.92 2.80
C SER A 237 -4.26 29.02 3.02
N THR A 238 -5.11 28.30 2.28
CA THR A 238 -6.54 28.66 2.22
C THR A 238 -7.54 27.54 2.57
N SER A 239 -7.12 26.28 2.79
CA SER A 239 -8.09 25.17 2.94
C SER A 239 -8.27 24.57 4.35
N ASN A 240 -7.28 24.60 5.25
CA ASN A 240 -7.29 23.66 6.39
C ASN A 240 -7.63 24.24 7.79
N LYS A 241 -8.42 25.33 7.89
CA LYS A 241 -8.74 25.92 9.20
C LYS A 241 -10.00 25.36 9.90
N THR A 242 -10.71 24.41 9.31
CA THR A 242 -11.95 23.82 9.87
C THR A 242 -12.17 22.51 9.10
N ASP A 243 -11.90 21.31 9.62
CA ASP A 243 -12.93 20.53 10.34
C ASP A 243 -12.41 19.28 11.08
N ASN A 244 -11.09 19.03 11.21
CA ASN A 244 -10.64 17.69 11.63
C ASN A 244 -10.49 17.45 13.15
N SER A 245 -11.26 18.14 14.00
CA SER A 245 -11.06 18.12 15.46
C SER A 245 -11.93 17.12 16.26
N THR A 246 -12.86 16.36 15.66
CA THR A 246 -13.93 15.75 16.50
C THR A 246 -14.30 14.28 16.27
N SER A 247 -13.44 13.42 15.69
CA SER A 247 -13.81 11.99 15.52
C SER A 247 -12.81 10.91 15.99
N ASN A 248 -11.57 11.22 16.37
CA ASN A 248 -10.57 10.16 16.58
C ASN A 248 -10.41 9.65 18.04
N LYS A 249 -11.46 9.69 18.87
CA LYS A 249 -11.34 9.38 20.30
C LYS A 249 -11.82 8.00 20.78
N THR A 250 -12.28 7.08 19.92
CA THR A 250 -12.92 5.85 20.44
C THR A 250 -12.52 4.47 19.89
N ASP A 251 -11.61 4.34 18.92
CA ASP A 251 -11.19 3.00 18.46
C ASP A 251 -9.69 2.68 18.65
N ASN A 252 -8.90 3.60 19.21
CA ASN A 252 -7.45 3.41 19.33
C ASN A 252 -6.98 2.75 20.65
N SER A 253 -7.91 2.25 21.48
CA SER A 253 -7.61 1.77 22.85
C SER A 253 -7.47 0.25 23.01
N SER A 254 -7.78 -0.56 22.00
CA SER A 254 -7.80 -2.04 22.14
C SER A 254 -6.59 -2.77 21.56
N SER A 255 -5.71 -2.10 20.79
CA SER A 255 -4.44 -2.69 20.30
C SER A 255 -3.19 -2.26 21.09
N ASN A 256 -3.31 -1.25 21.98
CA ASN A 256 -2.14 -0.52 22.49
C ASN A 256 -1.64 -0.93 23.89
N ARG A 257 -2.27 -1.87 24.59
CA ARG A 257 -1.83 -2.30 25.95
C ARG A 257 -0.80 -3.43 25.97
N THR A 258 -0.70 -4.25 24.93
CA THR A 258 0.21 -5.42 24.90
C THR A 258 1.55 -5.15 24.21
N SER A 259 1.68 -4.08 23.42
CA SER A 259 2.92 -3.78 22.69
C SER A 259 3.93 -2.92 23.46
N ASN A 260 3.50 -2.15 24.48
CA ASN A 260 4.40 -1.28 25.23
C ASN A 260 5.31 -2.05 26.23
N GLY A 261 4.93 -3.25 26.67
CA GLY A 261 5.73 -4.05 27.61
C GLY A 261 6.88 -4.85 26.97
N ILE A 262 6.70 -5.30 25.73
CA ILE A 262 7.67 -6.17 25.04
C ILE A 262 8.67 -5.36 24.20
N PHE A 263 8.25 -4.21 23.64
CA PHE A 263 9.12 -3.39 22.79
C PHE A 263 10.15 -2.55 23.56
N GLY A 264 9.82 -2.05 24.76
CA GLY A 264 10.76 -1.26 25.57
C GLY A 264 12.02 -2.03 26.03
N ARG A 265 11.94 -3.37 26.12
CA ARG A 265 13.07 -4.22 26.53
C ARG A 265 13.96 -4.66 25.37
N LEU A 266 13.41 -4.78 24.15
CA LEU A 266 14.18 -5.15 22.95
C LEU A 266 14.96 -3.95 22.36
N PHE A 267 14.44 -2.73 22.49
CA PHE A 267 15.09 -1.53 21.94
C PHE A 267 16.27 -1.01 22.77
N LYS A 268 16.26 -1.19 24.10
CA LYS A 268 17.38 -0.74 24.96
C LYS A 268 18.65 -1.59 24.83
N GLY A 269 18.54 -2.84 24.38
CA GLY A 269 19.69 -3.76 24.22
C GLY A 269 20.55 -3.51 23.00
N ILE A 270 20.04 -2.80 21.97
CA ILE A 270 20.75 -2.58 20.70
C ILE A 270 21.70 -1.36 20.78
N LEU A 271 21.50 -0.43 21.73
CA LEU A 271 22.30 0.80 21.84
C LEU A 271 23.46 0.73 22.86
N THR A 272 23.56 -0.31 23.71
CA THR A 272 24.62 -0.41 24.74
C THR A 272 25.67 -1.50 24.49
N GLY A 273 25.65 -2.16 23.32
CA GLY A 273 26.47 -3.33 23.03
C GLY A 273 27.75 -3.06 22.25
N ASN A 274 28.57 -2.05 22.59
CA ASN A 274 29.96 -2.02 22.12
C ASN A 274 30.87 -1.13 22.97
N SER A 275 31.31 -1.62 24.13
CA SER A 275 32.61 -1.23 24.70
C SER A 275 33.08 -2.32 25.66
N ASN A 276 34.35 -2.70 25.52
CA ASN A 276 35.16 -3.56 26.37
C ASN A 276 35.17 -5.06 26.05
N ARG A 277 36.11 -5.44 25.18
CA ARG A 277 37.07 -6.49 25.57
C ARG A 277 38.40 -6.32 24.82
N SER A 278 39.34 -5.65 25.48
CA SER A 278 40.78 -5.76 25.21
C SER A 278 41.40 -6.41 26.45
N ARG A 279 42.45 -7.21 26.20
CA ARG A 279 43.19 -8.14 27.07
C ARG A 279 42.73 -9.59 27.02
#